data_AF-A0AAD6Y6K1-F1
#
_entry.id   AF-A0AAD6Y6K1-F1
#
_cell.length_a   1.000
_cell.length_b   1.000
_cell.length_c   1.000
_cell.angle_alpha   90.00
_cell.angle_beta   90.00
_cell.angle_gamma   90.00
#
_symmetry.space_group_name_H-M   'P 1'
#
loop_
_entity.id
_entity.type
_entity.pdbx_description
1 polymer ?
#
loop_
_entity_poly.entity_id
_entity_poly.type
_entity_poly.pdbx_seq_one_letter_code
_entity_poly.pdbx_strand_id
1 'polypeptide(L)'
;MHLTWCDQEDIILTFSQQKELLLPESVVVKTPYGATALPRDATHLALDEQTREIVAFRGDELLGRFPIASGISSRDTAPTGSCADMSSDDVQKLPGWNTLQSTAVNNWGKGSYNVVTNDKDFPDAPAQICVSTDVVNIVPDGSQSASSSCQTETSTSQGMQDGTNGTITLTHQADTQSTTTSTVTKESSISTGVSVSAKVEFPAIVDVTSALTFTSTFTNTLSTSTSSTSGQTDTDTATQNIPEGKTCYFEFTTQTCTITGTGMVRMLGTGWVWFEFNNPTKGHYKWGLNIDATLTNQDDRSTFIEFKSTTGMSSTGNYTGMCH
;
A
#
# COMPACT_ATOMS: atom_id res chain seq x y z
N MET A 1 9.47 87.64 -36.30
CA MET A 1 9.67 87.77 -34.84
C MET A 1 8.35 87.37 -34.19
N HIS A 2 8.38 86.28 -33.40
CA HIS A 2 7.44 85.96 -32.32
C HIS A 2 5.92 86.03 -32.62
N LEU A 3 5.24 84.88 -32.65
CA LEU A 3 4.61 84.26 -31.48
C LEU A 3 3.87 82.96 -31.85
N THR A 4 3.94 82.04 -30.90
CA THR A 4 3.44 80.67 -30.88
C THR A 4 2.16 80.62 -30.03
N TRP A 5 1.11 79.98 -30.52
CA TRP A 5 -0.13 79.49 -29.87
C TRP A 5 -0.69 78.44 -30.88
N CYS A 6 -1.24 77.26 -30.58
CA CYS A 6 -1.80 76.56 -29.42
C CYS A 6 -1.19 75.13 -29.38
N ASP A 7 -1.32 74.31 -28.33
CA ASP A 7 -2.53 73.51 -28.11
C ASP A 7 -2.59 72.94 -26.67
N GLN A 8 -3.83 72.90 -26.17
CA GLN A 8 -4.26 72.22 -24.95
C GLN A 8 -4.15 70.70 -25.14
N GLU A 9 -3.38 70.04 -24.30
CA GLU A 9 -3.52 68.61 -24.05
C GLU A 9 -4.41 68.39 -22.82
N ASP A 10 -5.54 67.72 -23.03
CA ASP A 10 -6.40 67.18 -21.99
C ASP A 10 -5.68 66.06 -21.24
N ILE A 11 -5.38 66.29 -19.96
CA ILE A 11 -4.88 65.26 -19.05
C ILE A 11 -6.08 64.40 -18.61
N ILE A 12 -6.25 63.24 -19.24
CA ILE A 12 -7.13 62.18 -18.74
C ILE A 12 -6.40 61.47 -17.59
N LEU A 13 -6.71 61.87 -16.34
CA LEU A 13 -6.33 61.13 -15.15
C LEU A 13 -7.27 59.91 -15.01
N THR A 14 -6.83 58.75 -15.48
CA THR A 14 -7.48 57.48 -15.18
C THR A 14 -7.15 57.10 -13.73
N PHE A 15 -8.08 57.39 -12.82
CA PHE A 15 -8.05 56.84 -11.46
C PHE A 15 -8.26 55.33 -11.53
N SER A 16 -7.17 54.57 -11.40
CA SER A 16 -7.21 53.15 -11.09
C SER A 16 -7.87 52.99 -9.72
N GLN A 17 -9.12 52.55 -9.71
CA GLN A 17 -9.78 52.12 -8.47
C GLN A 17 -8.99 50.95 -7.91
N GLN A 18 -8.23 51.23 -6.85
CA GLN A 18 -7.75 50.23 -5.91
C GLN A 18 -8.99 49.58 -5.30
N LYS A 19 -9.43 48.46 -5.90
CA LYS A 19 -10.44 47.59 -5.32
C LYS A 19 -9.76 46.89 -4.15
N GLU A 20 -9.75 47.55 -2.99
CA GLU A 20 -9.54 46.89 -1.71
C GLU A 20 -10.53 45.73 -1.65
N LEU A 21 -9.99 44.52 -1.75
CA LEU A 21 -10.70 43.30 -1.43
C LEU A 21 -10.84 43.30 0.09
N LEU A 22 -11.80 44.09 0.59
CA LEU A 22 -12.31 43.95 1.94
C LEU A 22 -12.82 42.51 2.03
N LEU A 23 -12.05 41.66 2.69
CA LEU A 23 -12.56 40.40 3.21
C LEU A 23 -13.83 40.79 3.99
N PRO A 24 -14.99 40.19 3.69
CA PRO A 24 -16.20 40.47 4.45
C PRO A 24 -15.86 40.30 5.92
N GLU A 25 -16.27 41.27 6.75
CA GLU A 25 -16.25 41.16 8.20
C GLU A 25 -16.64 39.73 8.54
N SER A 26 -15.73 39.08 9.25
CA SER A 26 -15.81 37.68 9.62
C SER A 26 -17.22 37.36 10.08
N VAL A 27 -17.97 36.65 9.22
CA VAL A 27 -19.02 35.79 9.72
C VAL A 27 -18.26 34.82 10.61
N VAL A 28 -18.28 35.11 11.91
CA VAL A 28 -17.87 34.19 12.95
C VAL A 28 -18.91 33.07 12.87
N VAL A 29 -18.70 32.17 11.91
CA VAL A 29 -19.26 30.85 11.96
C VAL A 29 -18.68 30.30 13.26
N LYS A 30 -19.50 30.33 14.31
CA LYS A 30 -19.29 29.49 15.49
C LYS A 30 -19.35 28.06 14.98
N THR A 31 -18.27 27.58 14.39
CA THR A 31 -17.92 26.19 14.55
C THR A 31 -17.90 25.95 16.06
N PRO A 32 -18.50 24.86 16.55
CA PRO A 32 -18.43 24.55 17.96
C PRO A 32 -16.95 24.49 18.32
N TYR A 33 -16.46 25.52 19.02
CA TYR A 33 -15.20 25.50 19.75
C TYR A 33 -15.20 24.19 20.53
N GLY A 34 -14.44 23.19 20.08
CA GLY A 34 -14.46 21.85 20.67
C GLY A 34 -14.47 20.65 19.71
N ALA A 35 -14.43 20.83 18.39
CA ALA A 35 -14.13 19.70 17.51
C ALA A 35 -12.68 19.24 17.74
N THR A 36 -12.51 18.04 18.30
CA THR A 36 -11.19 17.50 18.67
C THR A 36 -10.46 16.79 17.54
N ALA A 37 -11.09 16.64 16.37
CA ALA A 37 -10.51 15.90 15.25
C ALA A 37 -10.79 16.61 13.92
N LEU A 38 -9.82 16.52 13.00
CA LEU A 38 -9.95 17.07 11.66
C LEU A 38 -11.08 16.36 10.88
N PRO A 39 -11.96 17.09 10.17
CA PRO A 39 -12.98 16.49 9.33
C PRO A 39 -12.37 15.60 8.23
N ARG A 40 -12.97 14.41 8.02
CA ARG A 40 -12.47 13.39 7.07
C ARG A 40 -12.53 13.79 5.59
N ASP A 41 -13.29 14.82 5.30
CA ASP A 41 -13.54 15.37 3.99
C ASP A 41 -12.90 16.75 3.80
N ALA A 42 -12.01 17.16 4.71
CA ALA A 42 -11.10 18.25 4.46
C ALA A 42 -10.20 17.89 3.26
N THR A 43 -10.17 18.77 2.27
CA THR A 43 -9.32 18.65 1.08
C THR A 43 -8.08 19.53 1.18
N HIS A 44 -8.19 20.62 1.94
CA HIS A 44 -7.12 21.59 2.16
C HIS A 44 -6.99 21.95 3.64
N LEU A 45 -5.76 22.23 4.06
CA LEU A 45 -5.44 22.81 5.36
C LEU A 45 -4.69 24.12 5.18
N ALA A 46 -4.84 25.04 6.12
CA ALA A 46 -3.94 26.17 6.28
C ALA A 46 -3.42 26.21 7.72
N LEU A 47 -2.17 26.66 7.90
CA LEU A 47 -1.66 26.99 9.23
C LEU A 47 -1.93 28.47 9.54
N ASP A 48 -2.62 28.74 10.63
CA ASP A 48 -2.63 30.05 11.28
C ASP A 48 -1.45 30.12 12.26
N GLU A 49 -0.37 30.79 11.87
CA GLU A 49 0.85 30.89 12.68
C GLU A 49 0.65 31.71 13.95
N GLN A 50 -0.30 32.65 13.96
CA GLN A 50 -0.55 33.51 15.12
C GLN A 50 -1.27 32.75 16.22
N THR A 51 -2.31 31.99 15.85
CA THR A 51 -3.10 31.21 16.82
C THR A 51 -2.59 29.80 17.02
N ARG A 52 -1.63 29.34 16.20
CA ARG A 52 -1.14 27.95 16.16
C ARG A 52 -2.29 26.95 15.96
N GLU A 53 -3.18 27.29 15.03
CA GLU A 53 -4.33 26.47 14.66
C GLU A 53 -4.25 26.02 13.19
N ILE A 54 -4.76 24.83 12.93
CA ILE A 54 -5.08 24.33 11.60
C ILE A 54 -6.46 24.83 11.21
N VAL A 55 -6.54 25.46 10.05
CA VAL A 55 -7.81 25.84 9.42
C VAL A 55 -8.12 24.81 8.34
N ALA A 56 -9.26 24.13 8.45
CA ALA A 56 -9.63 23.04 7.55
C ALA A 56 -10.69 23.48 6.54
N PHE A 57 -10.55 23.04 5.30
CA PHE A 57 -11.47 23.40 4.21
C PHE A 57 -11.92 22.18 3.40
N ARG A 58 -13.18 22.20 2.94
CA ARG A 58 -13.71 21.33 1.88
C ARG A 58 -13.91 22.19 0.64
N GLY A 59 -13.00 22.10 -0.34
CA GLY A 59 -12.94 23.11 -1.40
C GLY A 59 -12.65 24.49 -0.82
N ASP A 60 -13.54 25.47 -1.04
CA ASP A 60 -13.50 26.82 -0.44
C ASP A 60 -14.34 26.96 0.84
N GLU A 61 -15.07 25.92 1.26
CA GLU A 61 -15.90 25.93 2.47
C GLU A 61 -15.02 25.76 3.72
N LEU A 62 -15.11 26.71 4.66
CA LEU A 62 -14.46 26.60 5.98
C LEU A 62 -15.18 25.56 6.84
N LEU A 63 -14.49 24.47 7.18
CA LEU A 63 -15.02 23.43 8.06
C LEU A 63 -14.75 23.73 9.54
N GLY A 64 -13.66 24.43 9.84
CA GLY A 64 -13.35 24.86 11.21
C GLY A 64 -11.87 25.11 11.46
N ARG A 65 -11.59 25.39 12.74
CA ARG A 65 -10.24 25.64 13.28
C ARG A 65 -9.96 24.61 14.37
N PHE A 66 -8.76 24.06 14.35
CA PHE A 66 -8.33 22.95 15.20
C PHE A 66 -6.97 23.31 15.80
N PRO A 67 -6.75 23.19 17.11
CA PRO A 67 -5.43 23.40 17.66
C PRO A 67 -4.49 22.31 17.13
N ILE A 68 -3.24 22.66 16.83
CA ILE A 68 -2.24 21.71 16.30
C ILE A 68 -2.08 20.48 17.22
N ALA A 69 -2.21 20.69 18.54
CA ALA A 69 -2.07 19.63 19.55
C ALA A 69 -3.24 18.62 19.59
N SER A 70 -4.37 18.90 18.93
CA SER A 70 -5.52 17.98 18.92
C SER A 70 -5.30 16.73 18.07
N GLY A 71 -4.21 16.70 17.30
CA GLY A 71 -3.93 15.64 16.36
C GLY A 71 -4.87 15.67 15.16
N ILE A 72 -4.29 15.66 13.98
CA ILE A 72 -5.02 15.41 12.75
C ILE A 72 -5.22 13.90 12.72
N SER A 73 -6.32 13.35 13.22
CA SER A 73 -6.58 11.92 13.01
C SER A 73 -6.57 11.65 11.51
N SER A 74 -5.49 11.02 11.02
CA SER A 74 -5.42 10.50 9.66
C SER A 74 -6.59 9.53 9.47
N ARG A 75 -7.17 9.50 8.27
CA ARG A 75 -8.35 8.68 7.96
C ARG A 75 -8.20 7.27 8.56
N ASP A 76 -9.22 6.80 9.27
CA ASP A 76 -9.41 5.39 9.69
C ASP A 76 -9.37 4.37 8.54
N THR A 77 -9.20 4.80 7.29
CA THR A 77 -8.63 3.95 6.25
C THR A 77 -7.12 3.92 6.44
N ALA A 78 -6.65 3.49 7.61
CA ALA A 78 -5.29 2.97 7.69
C ALA A 78 -5.26 1.86 6.64
N PRO A 79 -4.48 2.02 5.56
CA PRO A 79 -4.37 0.94 4.59
C PRO A 79 -3.98 -0.32 5.34
N THR A 80 -4.60 -1.43 4.97
CA THR A 80 -4.48 -2.73 5.65
C THR A 80 -3.05 -3.29 5.63
N GLY A 81 -2.12 -2.62 4.95
CA GLY A 81 -0.71 -2.96 4.83
C GLY A 81 0.24 -1.98 5.51
N SER A 82 1.53 -2.32 5.49
CA SER A 82 2.58 -1.46 6.04
C SER A 82 2.69 -0.13 5.29
N CYS A 83 2.90 0.95 6.03
CA CYS A 83 3.19 2.28 5.52
C CYS A 83 4.63 2.70 5.77
N ALA A 84 5.11 3.60 4.92
CA ALA A 84 6.37 4.29 5.03
C ALA A 84 6.16 5.79 4.83
N ASP A 85 6.90 6.61 5.56
CA ASP A 85 6.87 8.06 5.34
C ASP A 85 7.54 8.40 4.00
N MET A 86 6.89 9.28 3.23
CA MET A 86 7.44 9.83 1.98
C MET A 86 8.23 11.10 2.28
N SER A 87 9.42 11.23 1.70
CA SER A 87 10.12 12.53 1.69
C SER A 87 9.45 13.53 0.73
N SER A 88 9.89 14.80 0.80
CA SER A 88 9.45 15.81 -0.16
C SER A 88 9.88 15.50 -1.59
N ASP A 89 11.00 14.80 -1.78
CA ASP A 89 11.43 14.36 -3.10
C ASP A 89 10.61 13.16 -3.59
N ASP A 90 10.19 12.29 -2.68
CA ASP A 90 9.36 11.11 -2.98
C ASP A 90 7.95 11.51 -3.46
N VAL A 91 7.29 12.43 -2.76
CA VAL A 91 5.95 12.90 -3.17
C VAL A 91 5.99 13.57 -4.55
N GLN A 92 7.10 14.23 -4.88
CA GLN A 92 7.32 14.87 -6.18
C GLN A 92 7.52 13.89 -7.33
N LYS A 93 7.84 12.63 -7.04
CA LYS A 93 7.97 11.56 -8.04
C LYS A 93 6.65 10.81 -8.27
N LEU A 94 5.58 11.12 -7.53
CA LEU A 94 4.26 10.54 -7.80
C LEU A 94 3.82 10.90 -9.23
N PRO A 95 3.21 9.95 -9.97
CA PRO A 95 2.74 10.24 -11.33
C PRO A 95 1.79 11.46 -11.42
N GLY A 96 0.97 11.66 -10.38
CA GLY A 96 0.02 12.77 -10.23
C GLY A 96 0.61 14.04 -9.60
N TRP A 97 1.94 14.13 -9.41
CA TRP A 97 2.56 15.30 -8.78
C TRP A 97 2.17 16.62 -9.45
N ASN A 98 2.17 16.66 -10.79
CA ASN A 98 1.78 17.87 -11.53
C ASN A 98 0.35 18.33 -11.22
N THR A 99 -0.56 17.40 -10.93
CA THR A 99 -1.93 17.70 -10.52
C THR A 99 -1.95 18.31 -9.12
N LEU A 100 -1.19 17.77 -8.16
CA LEU A 100 -1.05 18.35 -6.82
C LEU A 100 -0.47 19.78 -6.91
N GLN A 101 0.63 19.93 -7.64
CA GLN A 101 1.32 21.20 -7.82
C GLN A 101 0.43 22.25 -8.48
N SER A 102 -0.24 21.89 -9.59
CA SER A 102 -1.15 22.82 -10.28
C SER A 102 -2.37 23.18 -9.42
N THR A 103 -2.89 22.25 -8.63
CA THR A 103 -3.97 22.52 -7.67
C THR A 103 -3.53 23.56 -6.64
N ALA A 104 -2.35 23.40 -6.03
CA ALA A 104 -1.81 24.38 -5.09
C ALA A 104 -1.62 25.76 -5.75
N VAL A 105 -1.03 25.79 -6.94
CA VAL A 105 -0.76 27.02 -7.69
C VAL A 105 -2.04 27.73 -8.12
N ASN A 106 -3.06 26.99 -8.54
CA ASN A 106 -4.34 27.58 -8.95
C ASN A 106 -5.13 28.13 -7.75
N ASN A 107 -5.03 27.46 -6.58
CA ASN A 107 -5.74 27.88 -5.37
C ASN A 107 -5.06 29.04 -4.64
N TRP A 108 -3.72 29.07 -4.61
CA TRP A 108 -2.95 29.98 -3.73
C TRP A 108 -1.90 30.82 -4.45
N GLY A 109 -1.66 30.58 -5.74
CA GLY A 109 -0.83 31.43 -6.60
C GLY A 109 0.52 30.81 -6.96
N LYS A 110 1.23 31.50 -7.88
CA LYS A 110 2.53 31.08 -8.47
C LYS A 110 3.75 31.58 -7.69
N GLY A 111 3.56 31.96 -6.43
CA GLY A 111 4.68 32.41 -5.58
C GLY A 111 5.74 31.31 -5.42
N SER A 112 6.96 31.69 -5.03
CA SER A 112 7.96 30.70 -4.63
C SER A 112 7.51 30.00 -3.35
N TYR A 113 7.59 28.66 -3.36
CA TYR A 113 7.24 27.81 -2.23
C TYR A 113 8.21 26.63 -2.10
N ASN A 114 8.24 26.04 -0.90
CA ASN A 114 8.88 24.76 -0.63
C ASN A 114 7.81 23.66 -0.49
N VAL A 115 8.16 22.44 -0.89
CA VAL A 115 7.34 21.25 -0.67
C VAL A 115 7.84 20.57 0.60
N VAL A 116 6.94 20.41 1.58
CA VAL A 116 7.25 19.81 2.88
C VAL A 116 6.32 18.62 3.12
N THR A 117 6.88 17.56 3.68
CA THR A 117 6.18 16.34 4.07
C THR A 117 6.61 15.99 5.49
N ASN A 118 5.73 15.36 6.27
CA ASN A 118 6.04 14.85 7.61
C ASN A 118 6.70 15.90 8.54
N ASP A 119 6.21 17.15 8.48
CA ASP A 119 6.69 18.21 9.37
C ASP A 119 6.41 17.81 10.83
N LYS A 120 7.42 17.96 11.68
CA LYS A 120 7.32 17.69 13.13
C LYS A 120 6.25 18.54 13.82
N ASP A 121 5.87 19.67 13.23
CA ASP A 121 4.79 20.51 13.72
C ASP A 121 3.41 19.89 13.42
N PHE A 122 3.34 18.91 12.52
CA PHE A 122 2.12 18.19 12.11
C PHE A 122 2.30 16.66 12.10
N PRO A 123 2.72 16.04 13.23
CA PRO A 123 3.08 14.64 13.26
C PRO A 123 1.92 13.69 12.88
N ASP A 124 0.68 14.14 13.08
CA ASP A 124 -0.52 13.35 12.83
C ASP A 124 -1.05 13.49 11.38
N ALA A 125 -0.44 14.36 10.57
CA ALA A 125 -0.75 14.50 9.14
C ALA A 125 0.46 14.12 8.24
N PRO A 126 0.99 12.89 8.36
CA PRO A 126 2.12 12.48 7.55
C PRO A 126 1.73 12.31 6.08
N ALA A 127 2.70 12.49 5.18
CA ALA A 127 2.63 11.99 3.82
C ALA A 127 3.26 10.59 3.82
N GLN A 128 2.49 9.58 3.47
CA GLN A 128 2.92 8.19 3.54
C GLN A 128 2.65 7.46 2.24
N ILE A 129 3.43 6.42 2.00
CA ILE A 129 3.20 5.43 0.95
C ILE A 129 2.94 4.08 1.60
N CYS A 130 1.83 3.45 1.23
CA CYS A 130 1.36 2.26 1.92
C CYS A 130 1.02 1.15 0.95
N VAL A 131 1.23 -0.10 1.35
CA VAL A 131 0.79 -1.26 0.56
C VAL A 131 -0.73 -1.23 0.45
N SER A 132 -1.23 -1.20 -0.79
CA SER A 132 -2.67 -1.06 -1.08
C SER A 132 -3.39 -2.36 -1.38
N THR A 133 -2.63 -3.43 -1.67
CA THR A 133 -3.17 -4.74 -2.01
C THR A 133 -3.12 -5.65 -0.79
N ASP A 134 -4.28 -6.18 -0.40
CA ASP A 134 -4.38 -7.16 0.69
C ASP A 134 -3.61 -8.44 0.38
N VAL A 135 -3.62 -8.87 -0.89
CA VAL A 135 -2.94 -10.07 -1.39
C VAL A 135 -2.34 -9.79 -2.77
N VAL A 136 -1.05 -10.07 -2.92
CA VAL A 136 -0.33 -10.00 -4.20
C VAL A 136 -0.34 -11.38 -4.84
N ASN A 137 -1.00 -11.49 -5.98
CA ASN A 137 -1.03 -12.73 -6.75
C ASN A 137 0.28 -12.89 -7.53
N ILE A 138 0.91 -14.05 -7.40
CA ILE A 138 2.06 -14.40 -8.23
C ILE A 138 1.56 -14.98 -9.56
N VAL A 139 2.10 -14.44 -10.65
CA VAL A 139 1.91 -14.95 -12.01
C VAL A 139 3.07 -15.91 -12.30
N PRO A 140 2.82 -17.22 -12.48
CA PRO A 140 3.88 -18.19 -12.80
C PRO A 140 4.63 -17.85 -14.10
N ASP A 141 5.92 -18.16 -14.15
CA ASP A 141 6.75 -17.94 -15.33
C ASP A 141 6.41 -18.95 -16.45
N GLY A 142 6.04 -18.45 -17.63
CA GLY A 142 5.82 -19.25 -18.85
C GLY A 142 4.49 -20.00 -18.90
N SER A 143 4.36 -20.96 -19.84
CA SER A 143 3.19 -21.84 -19.95
C SER A 143 3.22 -23.01 -18.97
N GLN A 144 4.11 -22.97 -17.97
CA GLN A 144 4.19 -24.01 -16.97
C GLN A 144 2.98 -23.91 -16.07
N SER A 145 2.02 -24.82 -16.24
CA SER A 145 1.08 -25.09 -15.16
C SER A 145 1.90 -25.53 -13.95
N ALA A 146 1.47 -25.15 -12.75
CA ALA A 146 2.15 -25.51 -11.50
C ALA A 146 2.44 -27.02 -11.36
N SER A 147 1.74 -27.87 -12.12
CA SER A 147 1.97 -29.31 -12.24
C SER A 147 3.28 -29.73 -12.89
N SER A 148 3.86 -28.96 -13.83
CA SER A 148 5.04 -29.40 -14.60
C SER A 148 6.35 -29.32 -13.81
N SER A 149 6.35 -28.68 -12.64
CA SER A 149 7.52 -28.50 -11.78
C SER A 149 7.49 -29.35 -10.50
N CYS A 150 6.60 -30.34 -10.46
CA CYS A 150 6.46 -31.26 -9.34
C CYS A 150 7.11 -32.62 -9.63
N GLN A 151 7.84 -33.13 -8.65
CA GLN A 151 8.36 -34.49 -8.59
C GLN A 151 7.58 -35.25 -7.53
N THR A 152 7.27 -36.52 -7.81
CA THR A 152 6.50 -37.38 -6.92
C THR A 152 7.35 -38.57 -6.53
N GLU A 153 7.56 -38.76 -5.24
CA GLU A 153 8.27 -39.89 -4.67
C GLU A 153 7.29 -40.75 -3.86
N THR A 154 7.26 -42.04 -4.16
CA THR A 154 6.42 -43.01 -3.45
C THR A 154 7.30 -43.85 -2.53
N SER A 155 6.92 -43.96 -1.26
CA SER A 155 7.51 -44.88 -0.29
C SER A 155 6.45 -45.88 0.16
N THR A 156 6.85 -47.11 0.46
CA THR A 156 5.91 -48.16 0.86
C THR A 156 6.22 -48.63 2.27
N SER A 157 5.17 -48.82 3.07
CA SER A 157 5.24 -49.48 4.37
C SER A 157 4.40 -50.75 4.33
N GLN A 158 4.90 -51.80 4.97
CA GLN A 158 4.26 -53.10 5.00
C GLN A 158 3.71 -53.38 6.40
N GLY A 159 2.43 -53.73 6.47
CA GLY A 159 1.80 -54.29 7.66
C GLY A 159 1.40 -55.74 7.40
N MET A 160 1.90 -56.67 8.22
CA MET A 160 1.44 -58.06 8.21
C MET A 160 0.57 -58.30 9.45
N GLN A 161 -0.65 -58.77 9.24
CA GLN A 161 -1.53 -59.23 10.32
C GLN A 161 -1.68 -60.74 10.21
N ASP A 162 -1.28 -61.46 11.25
CA ASP A 162 -1.44 -62.93 11.36
C ASP A 162 -2.70 -63.22 12.18
N GLY A 163 -3.74 -63.81 11.56
CA GLY A 163 -5.02 -64.14 12.21
C GLY A 163 -6.29 -63.79 11.41
N THR A 164 -7.42 -63.69 12.11
CA THR A 164 -8.77 -63.42 11.59
C THR A 164 -8.96 -61.97 11.08
N ASN A 165 -10.02 -61.73 10.29
CA ASN A 165 -10.36 -60.41 9.72
C ASN A 165 -10.22 -59.27 10.74
N GLY A 166 -9.54 -58.19 10.35
CA GLY A 166 -9.31 -57.03 11.21
C GLY A 166 -9.49 -55.70 10.50
N THR A 167 -9.45 -54.62 11.27
CA THR A 167 -9.41 -53.26 10.77
C THR A 167 -8.13 -52.62 11.28
N ILE A 168 -7.30 -52.09 10.38
CA ILE A 168 -6.15 -51.28 10.73
C ILE A 168 -6.50 -49.82 10.51
N THR A 169 -6.32 -49.02 11.56
CA THR A 169 -6.32 -47.57 11.48
C THR A 169 -4.88 -47.08 11.47
N LEU A 170 -4.46 -46.54 10.34
CA LEU A 170 -3.16 -45.89 10.20
C LEU A 170 -3.35 -44.39 10.44
N THR A 171 -2.62 -43.86 11.40
CA THR A 171 -2.50 -42.41 11.62
C THR A 171 -1.15 -41.96 11.08
N HIS A 172 -1.16 -40.99 10.16
CA HIS A 172 0.04 -40.42 9.55
C HIS A 172 0.01 -38.90 9.71
N GLN A 173 1.19 -38.30 9.92
CA GLN A 173 1.34 -36.86 9.92
C GLN A 173 1.77 -36.41 8.52
N ALA A 174 0.85 -35.76 7.82
CA ALA A 174 1.12 -35.07 6.56
C ALA A 174 1.84 -33.77 6.88
N ASP A 175 3.11 -33.66 6.48
CA ASP A 175 3.92 -32.47 6.68
C ASP A 175 4.06 -31.75 5.34
N THR A 176 3.64 -30.49 5.30
CA THR A 176 3.89 -29.58 4.18
C THR A 176 4.91 -28.54 4.62
N GLN A 177 6.09 -28.55 4.01
CA GLN A 177 7.10 -27.51 4.18
C GLN A 177 7.20 -26.69 2.91
N SER A 178 7.14 -25.37 3.03
CA SER A 178 7.37 -24.44 1.94
C SER A 178 8.50 -23.47 2.28
N THR A 179 9.37 -23.21 1.32
CA THR A 179 10.41 -22.19 1.36
C THR A 179 10.23 -21.28 0.17
N THR A 180 9.91 -20.02 0.43
CA THR A 180 9.77 -18.99 -0.59
C THR A 180 10.96 -18.06 -0.53
N THR A 181 11.52 -17.73 -1.68
CA THR A 181 12.52 -16.65 -1.84
C THR A 181 11.96 -15.64 -2.82
N SER A 182 11.85 -14.38 -2.38
CA SER A 182 11.39 -13.26 -3.20
C SER A 182 12.54 -12.28 -3.42
N THR A 183 12.81 -11.94 -4.68
CA THR A 183 13.87 -11.01 -5.09
C THR A 183 13.26 -9.82 -5.81
N VAL A 184 13.54 -8.60 -5.36
CA VAL A 184 13.09 -7.38 -6.04
C VAL A 184 13.81 -7.25 -7.38
N THR A 185 13.05 -7.27 -8.47
CA THR A 185 13.54 -7.15 -9.85
C THR A 185 13.41 -5.74 -10.39
N LYS A 186 12.51 -4.93 -9.81
CA LYS A 186 12.38 -3.51 -10.11
C LYS A 186 11.93 -2.77 -8.86
N GLU A 187 12.76 -1.83 -8.43
CA GLU A 187 12.43 -0.94 -7.33
C GLU A 187 11.50 0.18 -7.78
N SER A 188 10.70 0.68 -6.85
CA SER A 188 10.00 1.94 -7.00
C SER A 188 10.98 3.10 -6.82
N SER A 189 10.79 4.16 -7.61
CA SER A 189 11.51 5.43 -7.46
C SER A 189 11.18 6.21 -6.19
N ILE A 190 10.16 5.77 -5.44
CA ILE A 190 9.61 6.42 -4.25
C ILE A 190 9.95 5.57 -3.03
N SER A 191 10.47 6.21 -1.97
CA SER A 191 10.80 5.54 -0.70
C SER A 191 11.81 4.39 -0.89
N THR A 192 12.85 4.63 -1.69
CA THR A 192 13.96 3.70 -1.91
C THR A 192 14.61 3.32 -0.57
N GLY A 193 14.88 2.03 -0.37
CA GLY A 193 15.48 1.48 0.84
C GLY A 193 14.48 1.17 1.97
N VAL A 194 13.20 1.53 1.83
CA VAL A 194 12.19 1.23 2.85
C VAL A 194 11.65 -0.19 2.65
N SER A 195 11.42 -0.89 3.77
CA SER A 195 10.80 -2.21 3.78
C SER A 195 9.29 -2.13 3.97
N VAL A 196 8.55 -2.86 3.16
CA VAL A 196 7.09 -3.00 3.24
C VAL A 196 6.70 -4.47 3.29
N SER A 197 5.68 -4.82 4.07
CA SER A 197 5.15 -6.18 4.18
C SER A 197 3.86 -6.31 3.38
N ALA A 198 3.77 -7.36 2.56
CA ALA A 198 2.57 -7.71 1.80
C ALA A 198 2.29 -9.21 1.94
N LYS A 199 1.01 -9.59 1.90
CA LYS A 199 0.66 -11.00 1.72
C LYS A 199 0.79 -11.34 0.25
N VAL A 200 1.31 -12.52 -0.01
CA VAL A 200 1.59 -13.03 -1.34
C VAL A 200 0.93 -14.38 -1.46
N GLU A 201 0.26 -14.61 -2.57
CA GLU A 201 -0.46 -15.84 -2.84
C GLU A 201 0.10 -16.54 -4.08
N PHE A 202 0.38 -17.83 -3.92
CA PHE A 202 0.58 -18.74 -5.05
C PHE A 202 -0.73 -19.45 -5.38
N PRO A 203 -1.07 -19.56 -6.68
CA PRO A 203 -2.22 -20.34 -7.09
C PRO A 203 -2.06 -21.81 -6.66
N ALA A 204 -3.19 -22.47 -6.41
CA ALA A 204 -3.21 -23.89 -6.04
C ALA A 204 -2.43 -24.74 -7.06
N ILE A 205 -1.61 -25.65 -6.54
CA ILE A 205 -0.95 -26.69 -7.35
C ILE A 205 -1.84 -27.93 -7.33
N VAL A 206 -2.08 -28.51 -8.50
CA VAL A 206 -2.96 -29.66 -8.78
C VAL A 206 -3.08 -30.70 -7.64
N ASP A 207 -4.31 -31.18 -7.47
CA ASP A 207 -4.79 -32.35 -6.70
C ASP A 207 -4.47 -32.47 -5.20
N VAL A 208 -3.59 -31.64 -4.62
CA VAL A 208 -3.15 -31.86 -3.22
C VAL A 208 -3.15 -30.62 -2.33
N THR A 209 -3.06 -29.39 -2.87
CA THR A 209 -2.89 -28.19 -2.02
C THR A 209 -3.85 -27.04 -2.34
N SER A 210 -4.38 -26.41 -1.28
CA SER A 210 -5.06 -25.11 -1.38
C SER A 210 -4.09 -24.01 -1.79
N ALA A 211 -4.60 -22.86 -2.22
CA ALA A 211 -3.76 -21.67 -2.45
C ALA A 211 -2.88 -21.39 -1.22
N LEU A 212 -1.60 -21.09 -1.46
CA LEU A 212 -0.63 -20.84 -0.40
C LEU A 212 -0.47 -19.34 -0.24
N THR A 213 -0.86 -18.82 0.92
CA THR A 213 -0.67 -17.42 1.29
C THR A 213 0.41 -17.29 2.34
N PHE A 214 1.37 -16.39 2.14
CA PHE A 214 2.41 -16.07 3.12
C PHE A 214 2.63 -14.56 3.18
N THR A 215 3.15 -14.06 4.31
CA THR A 215 3.53 -12.66 4.44
C THR A 215 5.00 -12.52 4.10
N SER A 216 5.33 -11.63 3.17
CA SER A 216 6.71 -11.34 2.77
C SER A 216 7.01 -9.86 2.97
N THR A 217 8.23 -9.57 3.41
CA THR A 217 8.75 -8.21 3.52
C THR A 217 9.64 -7.92 2.32
N PHE A 218 9.37 -6.83 1.63
CA PHE A 218 10.08 -6.34 0.47
C PHE A 218 10.80 -5.06 0.83
N THR A 219 12.13 -5.04 0.71
CA THR A 219 12.88 -3.79 0.76
C THR A 219 12.88 -3.18 -0.63
N ASN A 220 12.47 -1.92 -0.76
CA ASN A 220 12.44 -1.20 -2.03
C ASN A 220 13.86 -0.89 -2.53
N THR A 221 14.59 -1.93 -2.92
CA THR A 221 15.97 -1.88 -3.37
C THR A 221 16.20 -3.03 -4.33
N LEU A 222 16.68 -2.72 -5.52
CA LEU A 222 16.96 -3.70 -6.55
C LEU A 222 17.85 -4.84 -6.04
N SER A 223 17.53 -6.07 -6.44
CA SER A 223 18.26 -7.31 -6.12
C SER A 223 18.29 -7.71 -4.63
N THR A 224 17.52 -7.05 -3.77
CA THR A 224 17.34 -7.53 -2.40
C THR A 224 16.45 -8.77 -2.41
N SER A 225 16.87 -9.80 -1.67
CA SER A 225 16.15 -11.06 -1.57
C SER A 225 15.74 -11.32 -0.13
N THR A 226 14.50 -11.77 0.06
CA THR A 226 13.98 -12.22 1.35
C THR A 226 13.50 -13.66 1.23
N SER A 227 13.81 -14.47 2.24
CA SER A 227 13.33 -15.84 2.33
C SER A 227 12.33 -15.98 3.47
N SER A 228 11.34 -16.83 3.27
CA SER A 228 10.32 -17.15 4.29
C SER A 228 10.03 -18.63 4.21
N THR A 229 10.00 -19.28 5.37
CA THR A 229 9.64 -20.68 5.49
C THR A 229 8.30 -20.79 6.21
N SER A 230 7.45 -21.70 5.75
CA SER A 230 6.21 -22.06 6.41
C SER A 230 6.11 -23.57 6.47
N GLY A 231 5.62 -24.08 7.59
CA GLY A 231 5.38 -25.50 7.82
C GLY A 231 3.97 -25.70 8.35
N GLN A 232 3.27 -26.68 7.78
CA GLN A 232 1.99 -27.16 8.29
C GLN A 232 2.10 -28.66 8.52
N THR A 233 1.57 -29.13 9.63
CA THR A 233 1.46 -30.56 9.95
C THR A 233 -0.01 -30.86 10.17
N ASP A 234 -0.57 -31.71 9.31
CA ASP A 234 -1.93 -32.23 9.43
C ASP A 234 -1.87 -33.71 9.82
N THR A 235 -2.88 -34.19 10.54
CA THR A 235 -2.96 -35.61 10.92
C THR A 235 -4.05 -36.30 10.11
N ASP A 236 -3.63 -37.19 9.22
CA ASP A 236 -4.51 -37.99 8.39
C ASP A 236 -4.70 -39.37 8.99
N THR A 237 -5.95 -39.82 9.00
CA THR A 237 -6.32 -41.13 9.52
C THR A 237 -6.93 -41.97 8.41
N ALA A 238 -6.24 -43.04 8.01
CA ALA A 238 -6.71 -44.01 7.03
C ALA A 238 -7.19 -45.27 7.76
N THR A 239 -8.40 -45.73 7.47
CA THR A 239 -8.92 -46.98 8.04
C THR A 239 -9.15 -47.99 6.92
N GLN A 240 -8.47 -49.14 7.00
CA GLN A 240 -8.52 -50.20 5.99
C GLN A 240 -8.92 -51.52 6.65
N ASN A 241 -9.88 -52.22 6.03
CA ASN A 241 -10.22 -53.58 6.41
C ASN A 241 -9.20 -54.56 5.80
N ILE A 242 -8.67 -55.46 6.63
CA ILE A 242 -7.69 -56.47 6.26
C ILE A 242 -8.38 -57.83 6.28
N PRO A 243 -8.54 -58.48 5.12
CA PRO A 243 -9.06 -59.83 5.06
C PRO A 243 -8.08 -60.83 5.70
N GLU A 244 -8.62 -61.89 6.30
CA GLU A 244 -7.86 -62.96 6.92
C GLU A 244 -6.80 -63.55 5.96
N GLY A 245 -5.57 -63.68 6.49
CA GLY A 245 -4.44 -64.23 5.76
C GLY A 245 -3.89 -63.34 4.63
N LYS A 246 -4.33 -62.07 4.53
CA LYS A 246 -3.82 -61.12 3.53
C LYS A 246 -2.80 -60.17 4.13
N THR A 247 -1.82 -59.77 3.32
CA THR A 247 -0.85 -58.71 3.68
C THR A 247 -1.28 -57.42 3.01
N CYS A 248 -1.30 -56.31 3.77
CA CYS A 248 -1.63 -55.01 3.22
C CYS A 248 -0.39 -54.11 3.14
N TYR A 249 -0.30 -53.37 2.05
CA TYR A 249 0.73 -52.39 1.76
C TYR A 249 0.11 -51.01 1.77
N PHE A 250 0.79 -50.07 2.42
CA PHE A 250 0.43 -48.66 2.40
C PHE A 250 1.50 -47.92 1.62
N GLU A 251 1.11 -47.29 0.52
CA GLU A 251 1.99 -46.43 -0.26
C GLU A 251 1.79 -44.98 0.19
N PHE A 252 2.86 -44.30 0.59
CA PHE A 252 2.90 -42.89 0.93
C PHE A 252 3.52 -42.12 -0.21
N THR A 253 2.86 -41.06 -0.63
CA THR A 253 3.36 -40.20 -1.69
C THR A 253 3.85 -38.88 -1.10
N THR A 254 5.10 -38.55 -1.39
CA THR A 254 5.70 -37.24 -1.17
C THR A 254 5.76 -36.50 -2.49
N GLN A 255 5.19 -35.30 -2.55
CA GLN A 255 5.26 -34.45 -3.72
C GLN A 255 6.12 -33.23 -3.41
N THR A 256 7.16 -33.01 -4.22
CA THR A 256 8.02 -31.84 -4.13
C THR A 256 7.83 -30.97 -5.38
N CYS A 257 7.41 -29.73 -5.22
CA CYS A 257 7.18 -28.78 -6.30
C CYS A 257 8.10 -27.58 -6.18
N THR A 258 8.56 -27.03 -7.31
CA THR A 258 9.25 -25.73 -7.34
C THR A 258 8.53 -24.79 -8.30
N ILE A 259 7.89 -23.74 -7.79
CA ILE A 259 7.23 -22.73 -8.62
C ILE A 259 8.11 -21.49 -8.69
N THR A 260 8.22 -20.92 -9.88
CA THR A 260 8.75 -19.58 -10.07
C THR A 260 7.68 -18.69 -10.68
N GLY A 261 7.59 -17.44 -10.23
CA GLY A 261 6.71 -16.47 -10.85
C GLY A 261 7.08 -15.04 -10.49
N THR A 262 6.32 -14.10 -11.03
CA THR A 262 6.48 -12.67 -10.80
C THR A 262 5.27 -12.10 -10.08
N GLY A 263 5.52 -11.16 -9.19
CA GLY A 263 4.49 -10.43 -8.47
C GLY A 263 4.78 -8.94 -8.47
N MET A 264 3.76 -8.16 -8.16
CA MET A 264 3.85 -6.71 -8.12
C MET A 264 3.17 -6.18 -6.86
N VAL A 265 3.94 -5.57 -5.97
CA VAL A 265 3.41 -4.89 -4.78
C VAL A 265 3.02 -3.47 -5.20
N ARG A 266 1.72 -3.17 -5.16
CA ARG A 266 1.23 -1.81 -5.39
C ARG A 266 1.27 -1.01 -4.10
N MET A 267 2.05 0.07 -4.11
CA MET A 267 2.08 1.03 -3.01
C MET A 267 1.34 2.31 -3.41
N LEU A 268 0.60 2.89 -2.48
CA LEU A 268 -0.31 4.01 -2.69
C LEU A 268 0.06 5.16 -1.74
N GLY A 269 0.38 6.31 -2.32
CA GLY A 269 0.60 7.56 -1.62
C GLY A 269 -0.70 8.07 -1.00
N THR A 270 -0.62 8.54 0.24
CA THR A 270 -1.75 9.02 1.05
C THR A 270 -1.28 10.11 2.02
N GLY A 271 -2.23 10.84 2.60
CA GLY A 271 -1.94 11.82 3.64
C GLY A 271 -1.75 13.24 3.10
N TRP A 272 -0.90 14.03 3.72
CA TRP A 272 -0.84 15.49 3.48
C TRP A 272 0.52 15.96 3.00
N VAL A 273 0.52 16.73 1.91
CA VAL A 273 1.71 17.45 1.41
C VAL A 273 1.53 18.95 1.63
N TRP A 274 2.55 19.60 2.18
CA TRP A 274 2.52 21.02 2.54
C TRP A 274 3.27 21.86 1.51
N PHE A 275 2.66 22.98 1.14
CA PHE A 275 3.22 24.03 0.30
C PHE A 275 3.47 25.25 1.19
N GLU A 276 4.74 25.51 1.47
CA GLU A 276 5.18 26.64 2.30
C GLU A 276 5.64 27.79 1.42
N PHE A 277 4.79 28.80 1.27
CA PHE A 277 5.07 29.97 0.45
C PHE A 277 5.96 30.98 1.20
N ASN A 278 6.84 31.66 0.48
CA ASN A 278 7.69 32.71 1.06
C ASN A 278 6.89 33.97 1.44
N ASN A 279 5.73 34.17 0.84
CA ASN A 279 4.80 35.28 1.12
C ASN A 279 3.41 34.71 1.42
N PRO A 280 2.63 35.36 2.29
CA PRO A 280 1.33 34.84 2.66
C PRO A 280 0.39 34.87 1.45
N THR A 281 -0.26 33.74 1.19
CA THR A 281 -1.25 33.57 0.14
C THR A 281 -2.59 33.30 0.79
N LYS A 282 -3.61 34.11 0.42
CA LYS A 282 -4.92 34.10 1.10
C LYS A 282 -4.82 34.16 2.65
N GLY A 283 -3.83 34.90 3.17
CA GLY A 283 -3.64 35.11 4.61
C GLY A 283 -2.78 34.06 5.34
N HIS A 284 -2.29 33.02 4.65
CA HIS A 284 -1.50 31.95 5.28
C HIS A 284 -0.20 31.67 4.51
N TYR A 285 0.86 31.28 5.23
CA TYR A 285 2.14 30.89 4.62
C TYR A 285 2.18 29.41 4.24
N LYS A 286 1.53 28.54 5.01
CA LYS A 286 1.56 27.09 4.81
C LYS A 286 0.19 26.56 4.45
N TRP A 287 0.11 25.81 3.35
CA TRP A 287 -1.10 25.16 2.88
C TRP A 287 -0.88 23.67 2.67
N GLY A 288 -1.71 22.84 3.29
CA GLY A 288 -1.71 21.39 3.14
C GLY A 288 -2.69 20.96 2.05
N LEU A 289 -2.26 20.10 1.14
CA LEU A 289 -3.11 19.36 0.21
C LEU A 289 -3.20 17.90 0.66
N ASN A 290 -4.42 17.38 0.72
CA ASN A 290 -4.62 15.95 0.94
C ASN A 290 -4.39 15.20 -0.39
N ILE A 291 -3.43 14.28 -0.40
CA ILE A 291 -3.02 13.53 -1.59
C ILE A 291 -4.19 12.67 -2.10
N ASP A 292 -4.89 11.98 -1.22
CA ASP A 292 -5.94 11.02 -1.58
C ASP A 292 -7.26 11.67 -2.01
N ALA A 293 -7.55 12.88 -1.56
CA ALA A 293 -8.69 13.68 -1.98
C ALA A 293 -8.42 14.44 -3.28
N THR A 294 -7.15 14.83 -3.52
CA THR A 294 -6.75 15.55 -4.75
C THR A 294 -6.52 14.58 -5.90
N LEU A 295 -5.78 13.49 -5.66
CA LEU A 295 -5.50 12.43 -6.63
C LEU A 295 -6.50 11.29 -6.44
N THR A 296 -7.73 11.51 -6.90
CA THR A 296 -8.83 10.53 -6.76
C THR A 296 -8.57 9.25 -7.55
N ASN A 297 -7.88 9.34 -8.68
CA ASN A 297 -7.37 8.18 -9.40
C ASN A 297 -6.19 7.58 -8.62
N GLN A 298 -6.32 6.32 -8.20
CA GLN A 298 -5.27 5.63 -7.46
C GLN A 298 -3.99 5.46 -8.27
N ASP A 299 -4.07 5.36 -9.60
CA ASP A 299 -2.89 5.20 -10.45
C ASP A 299 -1.95 6.40 -10.35
N ASP A 300 -2.53 7.60 -10.25
CA ASP A 300 -1.79 8.87 -10.14
C ASP A 300 -1.03 9.00 -8.82
N ARG A 301 -1.42 8.24 -7.79
CA ARG A 301 -0.72 8.20 -6.50
C ARG A 301 -0.13 6.83 -6.20
N SER A 302 0.05 5.97 -7.20
CA SER A 302 0.61 4.64 -6.98
C SER A 302 1.96 4.45 -7.66
N THR A 303 2.72 3.53 -7.08
CA THR A 303 3.97 3.02 -7.63
C THR A 303 4.06 1.53 -7.32
N PHE A 304 5.05 0.86 -7.90
CA PHE A 304 5.11 -0.59 -7.88
C PHE A 304 6.52 -1.07 -7.55
N ILE A 305 6.59 -2.12 -6.74
CA ILE A 305 7.78 -2.96 -6.59
C ILE A 305 7.48 -4.25 -7.35
N GLU A 306 8.26 -4.53 -8.40
CA GLU A 306 8.18 -5.82 -9.09
C GLU A 306 9.19 -6.76 -8.45
N PHE A 307 8.78 -8.00 -8.22
CA PHE A 307 9.63 -9.03 -7.67
C PHE A 307 9.44 -10.35 -8.40
N LYS A 308 10.50 -11.15 -8.40
CA LYS A 308 10.46 -12.56 -8.78
C LYS A 308 10.45 -13.39 -7.51
N SER A 309 9.59 -14.40 -7.46
CA SER A 309 9.50 -15.31 -6.33
C SER A 309 9.69 -16.74 -6.78
N THR A 310 10.44 -17.51 -5.98
CA THR A 310 10.67 -18.94 -6.16
C THR A 310 10.24 -19.65 -4.89
N THR A 311 9.32 -20.59 -5.01
CA THR A 311 8.79 -21.37 -3.89
C THR A 311 9.03 -22.84 -4.12
N GLY A 312 9.88 -23.41 -3.27
CA GLY A 312 9.98 -24.85 -3.09
C GLY A 312 8.95 -25.30 -2.07
N MET A 313 8.20 -26.35 -2.38
CA MET A 313 7.26 -27.00 -1.48
C MET A 313 7.51 -28.50 -1.47
N SER A 314 7.45 -29.12 -0.32
CA SER A 314 7.39 -30.58 -0.14
C SER A 314 6.18 -30.91 0.70
N SER A 315 5.36 -31.86 0.25
CA SER A 315 4.17 -32.32 0.97
C SER A 315 4.13 -33.84 1.00
N THR A 316 3.94 -34.43 2.17
CA THR A 316 3.62 -35.86 2.33
C THR A 316 2.11 -36.00 2.53
N GLY A 317 1.40 -36.88 1.81
CA GLY A 317 -0.06 -36.94 2.03
C GLY A 317 -0.89 -38.03 1.37
N ASN A 318 -0.59 -38.45 0.13
CA ASN A 318 -1.46 -39.45 -0.50
C ASN A 318 -1.15 -40.87 -0.01
N TYR A 319 -2.19 -41.56 0.46
CA TYR A 319 -2.13 -42.99 0.80
C TYR A 319 -2.93 -43.83 -0.19
N THR A 320 -2.33 -44.93 -0.65
CA THR A 320 -3.07 -46.01 -1.31
C THR A 320 -2.84 -47.30 -0.53
N GLY A 321 -3.93 -47.93 -0.09
CA GLY A 321 -3.91 -49.22 0.60
C GLY A 321 -4.23 -50.36 -0.37
N MET A 322 -3.34 -51.35 -0.48
CA MET A 322 -3.57 -52.55 -1.29
C MET A 322 -3.33 -53.80 -0.46
N CYS A 323 -4.24 -54.78 -0.52
CA CYS A 323 -4.10 -56.06 0.20
C CYS A 323 -4.02 -57.23 -0.80
N HIS A 324 -3.02 -58.10 -0.61
CA HIS A 324 -2.76 -59.27 -1.47
C HIS A 324 -2.83 -60.58 -0.71
#